data_AF-A0A6N6LQA3-F1
#
_entry.id   AF-A0A6N6LQA3-F1
#
_cell.length_a   1.000
_cell.length_b   1.000
_cell.length_c   1.000
_cell.angle_alpha   90.00
_cell.angle_beta   90.00
_cell.angle_gamma   90.00
#
_symmetry.space_group_name_H-M   'P 1'
#
loop_
_entity.id
_entity.type
_entity.pdbx_description
1 polymer ?
#
loop_
_entity_poly.entity_id
_entity_poly.type
_entity_poly.pdbx_seq_one_letter_code
_entity_poly.pdbx_strand_id
1 'polypeptide(L)' 'MRDNLLKKTCKELNITQSELAKLLGYHFTSFSKWSNKIPKNAEITLNLLIENHRLKKQIAEFKNALRVLRDLENS' A
#
# COMPACT_ATOMS: atom_id res chain seq x y z
N MET A 1 20.67 2.48 7.94
CA MET A 1 19.49 2.16 8.77
C MET A 1 18.61 1.20 7.96
N ARG A 2 18.22 0.04 8.51
CA ARG A 2 17.29 -0.87 7.82
C ARG A 2 15.96 -0.13 7.63
N ASP A 3 15.52 0.04 6.39
CA ASP A 3 14.17 0.52 6.12
C ASP A 3 13.18 -0.51 6.71
N ASN A 4 12.54 -0.14 7.81
CA ASN A 4 11.53 -0.98 8.44
C ASN A 4 10.33 -1.08 7.47
N LEU A 5 9.80 -2.29 7.26
CA LEU A 5 8.69 -2.58 6.34
C LEU A 5 7.52 -1.58 6.49
N LEU A 6 7.23 -1.14 7.72
CA LEU A 6 6.23 -0.11 8.01
C LEU A 6 6.47 1.20 7.25
N LYS A 7 7.71 1.70 7.23
CA LYS A 7 8.06 2.94 6.52
C LYS A 7 7.92 2.76 5.01
N LYS A 8 8.30 1.60 4.49
CA LYS A 8 8.13 1.26 3.08
C LYS A 8 6.65 1.24 2.70
N THR A 9 5.81 0.57 3.49
CA THR A 9 4.36 0.53 3.27
C THR A 9 3.73 1.93 3.34
N CYS A 10 4.09 2.75 4.33
CA CYS A 10 3.62 4.14 4.43
C CYS A 10 3.97 4.97 3.19
N LYS A 11 5.22 4.88 2.71
CA LYS A 11 5.67 5.57 1.50
C LYS A 11 4.94 5.11 0.25
N GLU A 12 4.79 3.79 0.07
CA GLU A 12 4.14 3.22 -1.12
C GLU A 12 2.65 3.61 -1.20
N LEU A 13 1.94 3.57 -0.08
CA LEU A 13 0.53 3.94 -0.04
C LEU A 13 0.30 5.46 0.09
N ASN A 14 1.36 6.25 0.26
CA ASN A 14 1.31 7.68 0.55
C ASN A 14 0.44 8.03 1.78
N ILE A 15 0.67 7.31 2.89
CA ILE A 15 -0.05 7.48 4.16
C ILE A 15 0.91 7.61 5.35
N THR A 16 0.41 8.10 6.47
CA THR A 16 1.11 8.15 7.75
C THR A 16 1.06 6.80 8.49
N GLN A 17 1.92 6.64 9.51
CA GLN A 17 1.90 5.45 10.38
C GLN A 17 0.60 5.33 11.19
N SER A 18 0.00 6.46 11.57
CA SER A 18 -1.29 6.50 12.27
C SER A 18 -2.41 5.97 11.37
N GLU A 19 -2.42 6.37 10.09
CA GLU A 19 -3.37 5.88 9.11
C GLU A 19 -3.14 4.41 8.78
N LEU A 20 -1.89 3.96 8.66
CA LEU A 20 -1.58 2.54 8.48
C LEU A 20 -2.04 1.69 9.67
N ALA A 21 -1.90 2.17 10.90
CA ALA A 21 -2.41 1.49 12.09
C ALA A 21 -3.94 1.34 12.04
N LYS A 22 -4.65 2.43 11.70
CA LYS A 22 -6.11 2.42 11.52
C LYS A 22 -6.55 1.48 10.40
N LEU A 23 -5.85 1.51 9.26
CA LEU A 23 -6.12 0.65 8.10
C LEU A 23 -6.01 -0.84 8.46
N LEU A 24 -5.05 -1.18 9.30
CA LEU A 24 -4.84 -2.55 9.78
C LEU A 24 -5.75 -2.93 10.97
N GLY A 25 -6.57 -2.00 11.48
CA GLY A 25 -7.45 -2.24 12.63
C GLY A 25 -6.74 -2.29 13.98
N TYR A 26 -5.54 -1.72 14.09
CA TYR A 26 -4.77 -1.69 15.34
C TYR A 26 -4.84 -0.33 16.02
N HIS A 27 -4.86 -0.35 17.35
CA HIS A 27 -4.58 0.85 18.13
C HIS A 27 -3.12 1.29 17.94
N PHE A 28 -2.88 2.60 17.86
CA PHE A 28 -1.56 3.16 17.55
C PHE A 28 -0.48 2.73 18.56
N THR A 29 -0.82 2.57 19.85
CA THR A 29 0.14 2.14 20.88
C THR A 29 0.59 0.68 20.73
N SER A 30 -0.22 -0.18 20.10
CA SER A 30 0.18 -1.56 19.77
C SER A 30 1.04 -1.57 18.51
N PHE A 31 0.70 -0.73 17.55
CA PHE A 31 1.43 -0.56 16.30
C PHE A 31 2.83 0.05 16.49
N SER A 32 2.97 1.03 17.39
CA SER A 32 4.26 1.69 17.65
C SER A 32 5.32 0.73 18.21
N LYS A 33 4.92 -0.36 18.88
CA LYS A 33 5.83 -1.41 19.38
C LYS A 33 6.48 -2.23 18.27
N TRP A 34 5.97 -2.16 17.03
CA TRP A 34 6.50 -2.88 15.88
C TRP A 34 7.77 -2.24 15.29
N SER A 35 8.30 -1.18 15.92
CA SER A 35 9.58 -0.59 15.55
C SER A 35 10.74 -1.61 15.62
N ASN A 36 10.65 -2.56 16.56
CA ASN A 36 11.72 -3.52 16.86
C ASN A 36 11.45 -4.90 16.24
N LYS A 37 10.20 -5.36 16.29
CA LYS A 37 9.79 -6.66 15.76
C LYS A 37 8.33 -6.59 15.29
N ILE A 38 8.12 -6.80 14.00
CA ILE A 38 6.79 -6.92 13.42
C ILE A 38 6.32 -8.38 13.60
N PRO A 39 5.11 -8.63 14.12
CA PRO A 39 4.50 -9.95 14.12
C PRO A 39 4.43 -10.54 12.70
N LYS A 40 4.63 -11.85 12.53
CA LYS A 40 4.74 -12.46 11.20
C LYS A 40 3.48 -12.28 10.35
N ASN A 41 2.31 -12.37 10.98
CA ASN A 41 1.03 -12.08 10.33
C ASN A 41 0.96 -10.64 9.81
N ALA A 42 1.36 -9.66 10.62
CA ALA A 42 1.41 -8.26 10.22
C ALA A 42 2.39 -8.03 9.05
N GLU A 43 3.54 -8.70 9.05
CA GLU A 43 4.48 -8.65 7.92
C GLU A 43 3.84 -9.13 6.61
N ILE A 44 3.13 -10.27 6.65
CA ILE A 44 2.40 -10.81 5.49
C ILE A 44 1.33 -9.81 5.03
N THR A 45 0.52 -9.28 5.96
CA THR A 45 -0.53 -8.30 5.63
C THR A 45 0.05 -7.03 4.99
N LEU A 46 1.17 -6.52 5.50
CA LEU A 46 1.83 -5.33 4.94
C LEU A 46 2.33 -5.56 3.51
N ASN A 47 2.87 -6.74 3.23
CA ASN A 47 3.29 -7.11 1.87
C ASN A 47 2.08 -7.23 0.92
N LEU A 48 0.99 -7.86 1.37
CA LEU A 48 -0.24 -7.95 0.60
C LEU A 48 -0.87 -6.57 0.32
N LEU A 49 -0.79 -5.63 1.26
CA LEU A 49 -1.25 -4.26 1.05
C LEU A 49 -0.45 -3.55 -0.05
N ILE A 50 0.89 -3.67 -0.03
CA ILE A 50 1.76 -3.11 -1.07
C ILE A 50 1.43 -3.72 -2.43
N GLU A 51 1.32 -5.05 -2.50
CA GLU A 51 0.99 -5.75 -3.74
C GLU A 51 -0.38 -5.32 -4.28
N ASN A 52 -1.40 -5.26 -3.42
CA ASN A 52 -2.74 -4.81 -3.80
C ASN A 52 -2.74 -3.37 -4.34
N HIS A 53 -1.97 -2.47 -3.71
CA HIS A 53 -1.83 -1.09 -4.17
C HIS A 53 -1.22 -1.03 -5.58
N ARG A 54 -0.16 -1.79 -5.84
CA ARG A 54 0.49 -1.87 -7.15
C ARG A 54 -0.42 -2.46 -8.22
N LEU A 55 -1.13 -3.54 -7.91
CA LEU A 55 -2.09 -4.15 -8.82
C LEU A 55 -3.21 -3.18 -9.19
N LYS A 56 -3.76 -2.44 -8.21
CA LYS A 56 -4.76 -1.40 -8.48
C LYS A 56 -4.22 -0.30 -9.38
N LYS A 57 -2.96 0.12 -9.19
CA LYS A 57 -2.30 1.11 -10.05
C LYS A 57 -2.15 0.60 -11.49
N GLN A 58 -1.67 -0.63 -11.68
CA GLN A 58 -1.55 -1.24 -13.00
C GLN A 58 -2.92 -1.34 -13.70
N ILE A 59 -3.97 -1.76 -12.98
CA ILE A 59 -5.33 -1.80 -13.52
C ILE A 59 -5.80 -0.41 -13.96
N ALA A 60 -5.51 0.64 -13.19
CA ALA A 60 -5.85 2.01 -13.56
C ALA A 60 -5.10 2.46 -14.83
N GLU A 61 -3.81 2.12 -14.95
CA GLU A 61 -3.00 2.40 -16.15
C GLU A 61 -3.57 1.68 -17.38
N PHE A 62 -3.93 0.40 -17.27
CA PHE A 62 -4.59 -0.34 -18.36
C PHE A 62 -5.93 0.28 -18.76
N LYS A 63 -6.77 0.66 -17.79
CA LYS A 63 -8.05 1.34 -18.06
C LYS A 63 -7.84 2.67 -18.79
N ASN A 64 -6.81 3.44 -18.43
CA ASN A 64 -6.46 4.68 -19.11
C ASN A 64 -6.00 4.43 -20.55
N ALA A 65 -5.15 3.42 -20.77
CA ALA A 65 -4.72 3.04 -22.11
C ALA A 65 -5.92 2.65 -23.01
N LEU A 66 -6.84 1.83 -22.48
CA LEU A 66 -8.07 1.46 -23.19
C LEU A 66 -8.97 2.67 -23.49
N ARG A 67 -9.01 3.66 -22.60
CA ARG A 67 -9.76 4.91 -22.86
C ARG A 67 -9.13 5.69 -24.00
N VAL A 68 -7.81 5.90 -23.98
CA VAL A 68 -7.09 6.63 -25.04
C VAL A 68 -7.27 5.96 -26.39
N LEU A 69 -7.19 4.63 -26.47
CA LEU A 69 -7.43 3.89 -27.72
C LEU A 69 -8.85 4.11 -28.26
N ARG A 70 -9.85 4.09 -27.38
CA ARG A 70 -11.25 4.37 -27.75
C ARG A 70 -11.44 5.80 -28.24
N ASP A 71 -10.81 6.77 -27.60
CA ASP A 71 -10.90 8.17 -28.01
C ASP A 71 -10.30 8.38 -29.41
N LEU A 72 -9.24 7.65 -29.74
CA LEU A 72 -8.62 7.65 -31.08
C LEU A 72 -9.49 6.97 -32.15
N GLU A 73 -10.22 5.90 -31.81
CA GLU A 73 -11.13 5.22 -32.75
C GLU A 73 -12.35 6.09 -33.12
N ASN A 74 -12.77 6.97 -32.21
CA ASN A 74 -13.93 7.86 -32.42
C ASN A 74 -13.55 9.26 -32.96
N SER A 75 -12.26 9.50 -33.25
CA SER A 75 -11.73 10.75 -33.83
C SER A 75 -11.50 10.58 -35.33
#